data_AF-A0A8T5XIK4-F1
#
_entry.id   AF-A0A8T5XIK4-F1
#
_cell.length_a   1.000
_cell.length_b   1.000
_cell.length_c   1.000
_cell.angle_alpha   90.00
_cell.angle_beta   90.00
_cell.angle_gamma   90.00
#
_symmetry.space_group_name_H-M   'P 1'
#
loop_
_entity.id
_entity.type
_entity.pdbx_description
1 polymer ?
#
loop_
_entity_poly.entity_id
_entity_poly.type
_entity_poly.pdbx_seq_one_letter_code
_entity_poly.pdbx_strand_id
1 'polypeptide(L)'
;MIFINNIKAFGFHLIITMISFIFLIVFVITGPTLGIYTTNVISRIFFITFFLALYFYGGMLLDIKKDKRYDFFSGSIIALIGLILFVYTFFKTGMNLNEISEQLSRYWIVFNLYNCPFTVIYFLIDKVSYPILLLFKPIFPSLIMGCGMKYKRLKKK
;
A
#
# COMPACT_ATOMS: atom_id res chain seq x y z
N MET A 1 -4.03 -12.59 -20.08
CA MET A 1 -2.68 -12.51 -19.46
C MET A 1 -2.48 -11.26 -18.60
N ILE A 2 -2.78 -10.04 -19.08
CA ILE A 2 -2.78 -8.82 -18.22
C ILE A 2 -3.77 -8.98 -17.06
N PHE A 3 -4.97 -9.51 -17.35
CA PHE A 3 -5.97 -9.83 -16.33
C PHE A 3 -5.43 -10.82 -15.28
N ILE A 4 -4.78 -11.91 -15.70
CA ILE A 4 -4.17 -12.89 -14.78
C ILE A 4 -3.09 -12.24 -13.91
N ASN A 5 -2.22 -11.40 -14.48
CA ASN A 5 -1.25 -10.66 -13.69
C ASN A 5 -1.92 -9.71 -12.69
N ASN A 6 -3.01 -9.04 -13.06
CA ASN A 6 -3.77 -8.20 -12.15
C ASN A 6 -4.38 -9.00 -10.99
N ILE A 7 -4.93 -10.19 -11.25
CA ILE A 7 -5.44 -11.07 -10.20
C ILE A 7 -4.30 -11.54 -9.28
N LYS A 8 -3.15 -11.94 -9.83
CA LYS A 8 -1.96 -12.32 -9.04
C LYS A 8 -1.44 -11.15 -8.20
N ALA A 9 -1.30 -9.97 -8.79
CA ALA A 9 -0.88 -8.75 -8.12
C ALA A 9 -1.84 -8.39 -6.98
N PHE A 10 -3.15 -8.47 -7.23
CA PHE A 10 -4.17 -8.25 -6.22
C PHE A 10 -4.05 -9.27 -5.07
N GLY A 11 -3.84 -10.55 -5.37
CA GLY A 11 -3.57 -11.57 -4.36
C GLY A 11 -2.34 -11.25 -3.49
N PHE A 12 -1.22 -10.85 -4.11
CA PHE A 12 -0.04 -10.38 -3.37
C PHE A 12 -0.35 -9.16 -2.50
N HIS A 13 -1.10 -8.20 -3.01
CA HIS A 13 -1.49 -7.01 -2.25
C HIS A 13 -2.33 -7.37 -1.02
N LEU A 14 -3.27 -8.32 -1.12
CA LEU A 14 -4.04 -8.81 0.03
C LEU A 14 -3.16 -9.48 1.08
N ILE A 15 -2.19 -10.31 0.66
CA ILE A 15 -1.23 -10.95 1.57
C ILE A 15 -0.39 -9.90 2.31
N ILE A 16 0.15 -8.93 1.56
CA ILE A 16 0.95 -7.84 2.16
C ILE A 16 0.09 -7.01 3.13
N THR A 17 -1.19 -6.81 2.80
CA THR A 17 -2.16 -6.12 3.67
C THR A 17 -2.42 -6.86 4.97
N MET A 18 -2.55 -8.20 4.92
CA MET A 18 -2.66 -9.01 6.13
C MET A 18 -1.38 -8.93 6.97
N ILE A 19 -0.20 -9.02 6.36
CA ILE A 19 1.09 -8.90 7.05
C ILE A 19 1.21 -7.52 7.71
N SER A 20 0.88 -6.43 7.01
CA SER A 20 0.94 -5.07 7.59
C SER A 20 -0.05 -4.88 8.72
N PHE A 21 -1.22 -5.50 8.64
CA PHE A 21 -2.23 -5.41 9.69
C PHE A 21 -1.78 -6.15 10.96
N ILE A 22 -1.25 -7.36 10.83
CA ILE A 22 -0.66 -8.10 11.96
C ILE A 22 0.51 -7.31 12.56
N PHE A 23 1.38 -6.77 11.71
CA PHE A 23 2.49 -5.91 12.14
C PHE A 23 1.98 -4.73 12.95
N LEU A 24 0.95 -4.02 12.48
CA LEU A 24 0.36 -2.88 13.18
C LEU A 24 -0.24 -3.28 14.54
N ILE A 25 -0.93 -4.42 14.64
CA ILE A 25 -1.45 -4.92 15.92
C ILE A 25 -0.32 -5.19 16.91
N VAL A 26 0.69 -5.96 16.50
CA VAL A 26 1.85 -6.27 17.34
C VAL A 26 2.54 -4.98 17.77
N PHE A 27 2.70 -4.05 16.83
CA PHE A 27 3.31 -2.76 17.07
C PHE A 27 2.55 -1.94 18.13
N VAL A 28 1.22 -1.87 18.04
CA VAL A 28 0.40 -1.13 19.01
C VAL A 28 0.48 -1.79 20.40
N ILE A 29 0.39 -3.12 20.48
CA ILE A 29 0.44 -3.87 21.75
C ILE A 29 1.81 -3.72 22.41
N THR A 30 2.89 -3.75 21.62
CA THR A 30 4.26 -3.66 22.12
C THR A 30 4.79 -2.22 22.21
N GLY A 31 3.99 -1.22 21.83
CA GLY A 31 4.39 0.19 21.87
C GLY A 31 4.98 0.66 23.21
N PRO A 32 4.41 0.29 24.38
CA PRO A 32 4.97 0.67 25.68
C PRO A 32 6.37 0.10 25.95
N THR A 33 6.69 -1.09 25.41
CA THR A 33 7.95 -1.80 25.66
C THR A 33 8.98 -1.57 24.55
N LEU A 34 8.54 -1.47 23.30
CA LEU A 34 9.37 -1.33 22.11
C LEU A 34 9.36 0.08 21.52
N GLY A 35 8.64 1.03 22.14
CA GLY A 35 8.45 2.40 21.65
C GLY A 35 9.74 3.08 21.21
N ILE A 36 10.84 2.87 21.94
CA ILE A 36 12.17 3.40 21.64
C ILE A 36 12.69 2.94 20.26
N TYR A 37 12.47 1.67 19.90
CA TYR A 37 12.83 1.15 18.57
C TYR A 37 11.89 1.68 17.49
N THR A 38 10.64 1.95 17.83
CA THR A 38 9.67 2.47 16.86
C THR A 38 9.87 3.95 16.54
N THR A 39 10.47 4.71 17.45
CA THR A 39 10.93 6.09 17.23
C THR A 39 12.33 6.15 16.63
N ASN A 40 13.06 5.04 16.62
CA ASN A 40 14.39 4.98 16.04
C ASN A 40 14.31 5.06 14.50
N VAL A 41 15.04 6.01 13.92
CA VAL A 41 15.08 6.27 12.48
C VAL A 41 15.55 5.03 11.68
N ILE A 42 16.53 4.28 12.20
CA ILE A 42 17.07 3.09 11.53
C ILE A 42 15.99 2.00 11.44
N SER A 43 15.29 1.72 12.54
CA SER A 43 14.21 0.74 12.56
C SER A 43 13.05 1.16 11.65
N ARG A 44 12.68 2.45 11.62
CA ARG A 44 11.67 2.99 10.70
C ARG A 44 12.06 2.76 9.24
N ILE A 45 13.29 3.11 8.85
CA ILE A 45 13.81 2.90 7.49
C ILE A 45 13.79 1.41 7.12
N PHE A 46 14.16 0.53 8.05
CA PHE A 46 14.12 -0.92 7.83
C PHE A 46 12.70 -1.39 7.49
N PHE A 47 11.70 -1.06 8.29
CA PHE A 47 10.32 -1.50 8.04
C PHE A 47 9.71 -0.89 6.78
N ILE A 48 10.00 0.40 6.50
CA ILE A 48 9.58 1.03 5.25
C ILE A 48 10.17 0.27 4.06
N THR A 49 11.47 0.01 4.09
CA THR A 49 12.17 -0.72 3.02
C THR A 49 11.62 -2.14 2.88
N PHE A 50 11.34 -2.82 4.00
CA PHE A 50 10.74 -4.15 4.01
C PHE A 50 9.40 -4.19 3.26
N PHE A 51 8.45 -3.31 3.58
CA PHE A 51 7.15 -3.29 2.89
C PHE A 51 7.28 -2.91 1.41
N LEU A 52 8.14 -1.95 1.06
CA LEU A 52 8.40 -1.59 -0.34
C LEU A 52 9.03 -2.78 -1.10
N ALA A 53 9.95 -3.51 -0.47
CA ALA A 53 10.59 -4.68 -1.05
C ALA A 53 9.60 -5.83 -1.29
N LEU A 54 8.63 -6.04 -0.39
CA LEU A 54 7.56 -7.03 -0.61
C LEU A 54 6.77 -6.74 -1.90
N TYR A 55 6.38 -5.48 -2.13
CA TYR A 55 5.70 -5.10 -3.36
C TYR A 55 6.60 -5.26 -4.59
N PHE A 56 7.86 -4.86 -4.50
CA PHE A 56 8.82 -4.99 -5.59
C PHE A 56 9.02 -6.46 -5.97
N TYR A 57 9.22 -7.33 -4.97
CA TYR A 57 9.37 -8.76 -5.16
C TYR A 57 8.10 -9.42 -5.71
N GLY A 58 6.92 -9.03 -5.20
CA GLY A 58 5.63 -9.44 -5.77
C GLY A 58 5.52 -9.11 -7.25
N GLY A 59 5.98 -7.93 -7.66
CA GLY A 59 6.11 -7.53 -9.06
C GLY A 59 7.04 -8.45 -9.87
N MET A 60 8.19 -8.84 -9.31
CA MET A 60 9.09 -9.81 -9.95
C MET A 60 8.45 -11.20 -10.10
N LEU A 61 7.46 -11.58 -9.31
CA LEU A 61 6.79 -12.88 -9.46
C LEU A 61 5.75 -12.88 -10.61
N LEU A 62 5.35 -11.72 -11.13
CA LEU A 62 4.39 -11.61 -12.23
C LEU A 62 4.96 -12.06 -13.58
N ASP A 63 4.09 -12.44 -14.51
CA ASP A 63 4.49 -12.96 -15.82
C ASP A 63 4.90 -11.83 -16.79
N ILE A 64 6.07 -11.98 -17.43
CA ILE A 64 6.65 -10.97 -18.35
C ILE A 64 6.46 -11.30 -19.85
N LYS A 65 5.62 -12.28 -20.19
CA LYS A 65 5.42 -12.69 -21.61
C LYS A 65 4.72 -11.63 -22.48
N LYS A 66 4.10 -10.60 -21.88
CA LYS A 66 3.46 -9.48 -22.58
C LYS A 66 4.45 -8.34 -22.79
N ASP A 67 4.08 -7.41 -23.68
CA ASP A 67 4.86 -6.22 -23.98
C ASP A 67 5.14 -5.40 -22.71
N LYS A 68 6.38 -4.89 -22.60
CA LYS A 68 6.87 -4.02 -21.52
C LYS A 68 5.97 -2.81 -21.24
N ARG A 69 5.21 -2.33 -22.23
CA ARG A 69 4.28 -1.20 -22.05
C ARG A 69 3.15 -1.49 -21.06
N TYR A 70 2.90 -2.77 -20.75
CA TYR A 70 1.84 -3.21 -19.85
C TYR A 70 2.32 -3.57 -18.43
N ASP A 71 3.61 -3.38 -18.12
CA ASP A 71 4.17 -3.76 -16.81
C ASP A 71 3.47 -2.99 -15.67
N PHE A 72 3.24 -1.69 -15.83
CA PHE A 72 2.54 -0.85 -14.84
C PHE A 72 1.03 -1.07 -14.77
N PHE A 73 0.43 -1.68 -15.81
CA PHE A 73 -0.99 -2.05 -15.81
C PHE A 73 -1.25 -3.38 -15.09
N SER A 74 -0.20 -4.11 -14.72
CA SER A 74 -0.34 -5.40 -14.04
C SER A 74 -0.82 -5.29 -12.58
N GLY A 75 -0.87 -4.10 -11.99
CA GLY A 75 -1.47 -3.82 -10.68
C GLY A 75 -2.68 -2.89 -10.73
N SER A 76 -3.24 -2.63 -11.92
CA SER A 76 -4.34 -1.66 -12.11
C SER A 76 -5.59 -1.97 -11.29
N ILE A 77 -5.92 -3.25 -11.04
CA ILE A 77 -7.05 -3.64 -10.17
C ILE A 77 -6.86 -3.12 -8.74
N ILE A 78 -5.62 -3.15 -8.23
CA ILE A 78 -5.32 -2.65 -6.87
C ILE A 78 -5.61 -1.15 -6.79
N ALA A 79 -5.08 -0.39 -7.75
CA ALA A 79 -5.27 1.05 -7.82
C ALA A 79 -6.75 1.42 -8.00
N LEU A 80 -7.47 0.69 -8.86
CA LEU A 80 -8.89 0.92 -9.11
C LEU A 80 -9.74 0.70 -7.86
N ILE A 81 -9.55 -0.43 -7.15
CA ILE A 81 -10.31 -0.72 -5.93
C ILE A 81 -10.01 0.32 -4.86
N GLY A 82 -8.75 0.67 -4.65
CA GLY A 82 -8.40 1.69 -3.66
C GLY A 82 -8.93 3.09 -4.01
N LEU A 83 -9.00 3.46 -5.30
CA LEU A 83 -9.64 4.69 -5.76
C LEU A 83 -11.16 4.66 -5.55
N ILE A 84 -11.83 3.54 -5.83
CA ILE A 84 -13.27 3.37 -5.57
C ILE A 84 -13.55 3.55 -4.08
N LEU A 85 -12.76 2.91 -3.22
CA LEU A 85 -12.88 3.05 -1.76
C LEU A 85 -12.65 4.50 -1.32
N PHE A 86 -11.62 5.16 -1.87
CA PHE A 86 -11.35 6.57 -1.59
C PHE A 86 -12.55 7.45 -1.95
N VAL A 87 -13.05 7.34 -3.18
CA VAL A 87 -14.16 8.16 -3.68
C VAL A 87 -15.43 7.92 -2.86
N TYR A 88 -15.74 6.65 -2.56
CA TYR A 88 -16.86 6.28 -1.70
C TYR A 88 -16.77 6.96 -0.32
N THR A 89 -15.62 6.83 0.35
CA THR A 89 -15.42 7.40 1.67
C THR A 89 -15.43 8.94 1.62
N PHE A 90 -14.80 9.55 0.62
CA PHE A 90 -14.76 11.00 0.42
C PHE A 90 -16.16 11.61 0.30
N PHE A 91 -17.06 10.97 -0.45
CA PHE A 91 -18.46 11.42 -0.53
C PHE A 91 -19.20 11.22 0.81
N LYS A 92 -18.96 10.11 1.51
CA LYS A 92 -19.60 9.86 2.82
C LYS A 92 -19.16 10.82 3.91
N THR A 93 -17.96 11.38 3.83
CA THR A 93 -17.47 12.41 4.76
C THR A 93 -17.81 13.83 4.35
N GLY A 94 -18.73 14.01 3.39
CA GLY A 94 -19.15 15.35 2.93
C GLY A 94 -18.04 16.09 2.21
N MET A 95 -17.13 15.37 1.55
CA MET A 95 -15.94 15.91 0.88
C MET A 95 -14.94 16.60 1.82
N ASN A 96 -15.09 16.40 3.14
CA ASN A 96 -14.14 16.89 4.13
C ASN A 96 -13.02 15.87 4.33
N LEU A 97 -11.77 16.35 4.28
CA LEU A 97 -10.55 15.54 4.46
C LEU A 97 -9.72 15.97 5.70
N ASN A 98 -10.09 17.06 6.37
CA ASN A 98 -9.29 17.64 7.47
C ASN A 98 -9.92 17.36 8.83
N GLU A 99 -11.14 17.82 9.04
CA GLU A 99 -11.82 17.81 10.34
C GLU A 99 -13.00 16.86 10.30
N ILE A 100 -12.67 15.57 10.30
CA ILE A 100 -13.65 14.50 10.21
C ILE A 100 -14.04 14.11 11.64
N SER A 101 -15.33 14.21 11.97
CA SER A 101 -15.83 13.77 13.27
C SER A 101 -15.56 12.28 13.49
N GLU A 102 -15.50 11.84 14.74
CA GLU A 102 -15.22 10.44 15.09
C GLU A 102 -16.24 9.45 14.48
N GLN A 103 -17.49 9.88 14.27
CA GLN A 103 -18.50 9.08 13.57
C GLN A 103 -18.18 8.93 12.08
N LEU A 104 -17.76 10.01 11.42
CA LEU A 104 -17.42 10.01 10.00
C LEU A 104 -16.07 9.33 9.72
N SER A 105 -15.17 9.29 10.71
CA SER A 105 -13.88 8.61 10.60
C SER A 105 -14.02 7.09 10.37
N ARG A 106 -15.15 6.49 10.80
CA ARG A 106 -15.44 5.06 10.59
C ARG A 106 -15.49 4.68 9.12
N TYR A 107 -15.93 5.57 8.24
CA TYR A 107 -15.94 5.32 6.80
C TYR A 107 -14.54 5.19 6.20
N TRP A 108 -13.50 5.69 6.89
CA TRP A 108 -12.10 5.56 6.49
C TRP A 108 -11.49 4.23 6.92
N ILE A 109 -12.11 3.46 7.81
CA ILE A 109 -11.55 2.18 8.31
C ILE A 109 -11.30 1.22 7.15
N VAL A 110 -12.29 1.01 6.28
CA VAL A 110 -12.16 0.06 5.15
C VAL A 110 -11.08 0.53 4.17
N PHE A 111 -11.05 1.82 3.85
CA PHE A 111 -10.01 2.40 3.00
C PHE A 111 -8.60 2.26 3.60
N ASN A 112 -8.46 2.54 4.90
CA ASN A 112 -7.19 2.45 5.61
C ASN A 112 -6.74 1.00 5.81
N LEU A 113 -7.68 0.07 5.99
CA LEU A 113 -7.39 -1.36 6.07
C LEU A 113 -6.90 -1.88 4.71
N TYR A 114 -7.59 -1.53 3.62
CA TYR A 114 -7.15 -1.89 2.27
C TYR A 114 -5.76 -1.34 1.96
N ASN A 115 -5.50 -0.09 2.34
CA ASN A 115 -4.20 0.56 2.15
C ASN A 115 -3.26 0.40 3.35
N CYS A 116 -3.50 -0.58 4.23
CA CYS A 116 -2.76 -0.73 5.50
C CYS A 116 -1.23 -0.72 5.35
N PRO A 117 -0.64 -1.40 4.33
CA PRO A 117 0.81 -1.36 4.13
C PRO A 117 1.35 0.06 3.97
N PHE A 118 0.65 0.89 3.22
CA PHE A 118 1.03 2.28 3.02
C PHE A 118 0.68 3.14 4.23
N THR A 119 -0.43 2.89 4.90
CA THR A 119 -0.76 3.55 6.19
C THR A 119 0.36 3.35 7.20
N VAL A 120 0.89 2.13 7.33
CA VAL A 120 2.05 1.83 8.18
C VAL A 120 3.29 2.60 7.72
N ILE A 121 3.59 2.62 6.41
CA ILE A 121 4.72 3.39 5.87
C ILE A 121 4.60 4.88 6.23
N TYR A 122 3.43 5.50 6.03
CA TYR A 122 3.21 6.91 6.36
C TYR A 122 3.35 7.18 7.85
N PHE A 123 2.83 6.29 8.68
CA PHE A 123 2.99 6.36 10.13
C PHE A 123 4.47 6.33 10.54
N LEU A 124 5.28 5.47 9.93
CA LEU A 124 6.72 5.37 10.20
C LEU A 124 7.54 6.57 9.69
N ILE A 125 7.05 7.31 8.69
CA ILE A 125 7.71 8.50 8.12
C ILE A 125 7.44 9.77 8.98
N ASP A 126 6.59 9.68 10.00
CA ASP A 126 6.27 10.79 10.92
C ASP A 126 5.71 12.03 10.21
N LYS A 127 4.97 11.81 9.11
CA LYS A 127 4.28 12.88 8.40
C LYS A 127 2.79 12.84 8.71
N VAL A 128 2.27 13.97 9.18
CA VAL A 128 0.83 14.27 9.13
C VAL A 128 0.39 13.98 7.70
N SER A 129 -0.53 13.01 7.54
CA SER A 129 -1.04 12.66 6.22
C SER A 129 -1.72 13.90 5.64
N TYR A 130 -1.05 14.59 4.72
CA TYR A 130 -1.71 15.63 3.93
C TYR A 130 -2.91 14.96 3.22
N PRO A 131 -4.12 15.52 3.33
CA PRO A 131 -5.33 15.05 2.67
C PRO A 131 -5.14 14.57 1.23
N ILE A 132 -4.40 15.35 0.45
CA ILE A 132 -4.13 15.09 -0.96
C ILE A 132 -3.25 13.86 -1.17
N LEU A 133 -2.37 13.52 -0.22
CA LEU A 133 -1.56 12.31 -0.31
C LEU A 133 -2.39 11.02 -0.20
N LEU A 134 -3.61 11.09 0.36
CA LEU A 134 -4.53 9.95 0.43
C LEU A 134 -4.93 9.45 -0.98
N LEU A 135 -5.05 10.35 -1.96
CA LEU A 135 -5.37 10.02 -3.35
C LEU A 135 -4.32 9.13 -4.01
N PHE A 136 -3.06 9.27 -3.61
CA PHE A 136 -1.95 8.56 -4.23
C PHE A 136 -1.69 7.19 -3.58
N LYS A 137 -2.15 6.95 -2.34
CA LYS A 137 -1.93 5.68 -1.62
C LYS A 137 -2.35 4.44 -2.44
N PRO A 138 -3.52 4.42 -3.12
CA PRO A 138 -3.94 3.29 -3.94
C PRO A 138 -3.02 2.99 -5.14
N ILE A 139 -2.31 4.00 -5.64
CA ILE A 139 -1.55 3.93 -6.89
C ILE A 139 -0.17 3.32 -6.66
N PHE A 140 0.46 3.64 -5.52
CA PHE A 140 1.82 3.20 -5.20
C PHE A 140 2.05 1.68 -5.24
N PRO A 141 1.18 0.81 -4.70
CA PRO A 141 1.35 -0.64 -4.81
C PRO A 141 1.56 -1.09 -6.25
N SER A 142 0.71 -0.60 -7.17
CA SER A 142 0.76 -0.94 -8.60
C SER A 142 2.04 -0.44 -9.25
N LEU A 143 2.48 0.78 -8.93
CA LEU A 143 3.72 1.35 -9.46
C LEU A 143 4.94 0.54 -9.05
N ILE A 144 5.05 0.19 -7.76
CA ILE A 144 6.20 -0.57 -7.24
C ILE A 144 6.24 -1.98 -7.84
N MET A 145 5.08 -2.66 -7.95
CA MET A 145 5.00 -3.96 -8.63
C MET A 145 5.41 -3.86 -10.10
N GLY A 146 5.00 -2.79 -10.81
CA GLY A 146 5.44 -2.52 -12.18
C GLY A 146 6.96 -2.35 -12.30
N CYS A 147 7.59 -1.67 -11.34
CA CYS A 147 9.05 -1.57 -11.27
C CYS A 147 9.72 -2.95 -11.10
N GLY A 148 9.15 -3.82 -10.25
CA GLY A 148 9.63 -5.20 -10.07
C GLY A 148 9.56 -6.03 -11.36
N MET A 149 8.48 -5.91 -12.12
CA MET A 149 8.35 -6.57 -13.44
C MET A 149 9.41 -6.09 -14.43
N LYS A 150 9.60 -4.76 -14.52
CA LYS A 150 10.59 -4.15 -15.41
C LYS A 150 12.00 -4.62 -15.05
N TYR A 151 12.33 -4.68 -13.76
CA TYR A 151 13.60 -5.19 -13.28
C TYR A 151 13.81 -6.67 -13.65
N LYS A 152 12.82 -7.53 -13.44
CA LYS A 152 12.89 -8.95 -13.86
C LYS A 152 13.15 -9.09 -15.36
N ARG A 153 12.53 -8.24 -16.19
CA ARG A 153 12.74 -8.26 -17.64
C ARG A 153 14.17 -7.85 -18.02
N LEU A 154 14.75 -6.88 -17.32
CA LEU A 154 16.16 -6.49 -17.52
C LEU A 154 17.12 -7.62 -17.12
N LYS A 155 16.84 -8.35 -16.04
CA LYS A 155 17.67 -9.47 -15.58
C LYS A 155 17.63 -10.70 -16.50
N LYS A 156 16.55 -10.86 -17.29
CA LYS A 156 16.35 -11.99 -18.22
C LYS A 156 16.72 -11.68 -19.67
N LYS A 157 17.13 -10.44 -19.96
CA LYS A 157 17.80 -10.10 -21.21
C LYS A 157 19.27 -10.46 -21.11
#